data_AF-A0A7J6D4H7-F1
#
_entry.id   AF-A0A7J6D4H7-F1
#
_cell.length_a   1.000
_cell.length_b   1.000
_cell.length_c   1.000
_cell.angle_alpha   90.00
_cell.angle_beta   90.00
_cell.angle_gamma   90.00
#
_symmetry.space_group_name_H-M   'P 1'
#
loop_
_entity.id
_entity.type
_entity.pdbx_description
1 polymer ?
#
loop_
_entity_poly.entity_id
_entity_poly.type
_entity_poly.pdbx_seq_one_letter_code
_entity_poly.pdbx_strand_id
1 'polypeptide(L)'
;MSNYSYKKVNFENYDAIIGFMQVHSNHWKFLYLNRTLQKAFVVDPQGNDEEKDSALAAKRFRQYFKMRQIVHNKTDWVDVKWTTGVLTHNIQKDGYSCGIYVMQMAKETVEAFPMIPSEIIIPSNKHLLSELRKEMAVTILESSGSESHLEKGNLHLSSQAEVNQGLITAEGHLEDLLATPQRQVPDGDLSVGTPCHPEYLQLQVDNGPPPLAD
;
A
#
# COMPACT_ATOMS: atom_id res chain seq x y z
N MET A 1 20.88 -0.18 15.82
CA MET A 1 19.44 0.09 16.07
C MET A 1 18.74 0.27 14.73
N SER A 2 17.60 -0.38 14.49
CA SER A 2 16.98 -0.43 13.17
C SER A 2 16.39 0.92 12.75
N ASN A 3 16.58 1.34 11.49
CA ASN A 3 16.03 2.58 10.94
C ASN A 3 14.49 2.65 10.90
N TYR A 4 13.79 1.54 11.19
CA TYR A 4 12.33 1.40 11.08
C TYR A 4 11.55 1.94 12.28
N SER A 5 12.20 2.55 13.27
CA SER A 5 11.52 3.11 14.45
C SER A 5 11.02 4.54 14.26
N TYR A 6 11.30 5.16 13.10
CA TYR A 6 10.93 6.54 12.77
C TYR A 6 11.31 7.55 13.87
N LYS A 7 12.55 7.47 14.38
CA LYS A 7 13.06 8.27 15.52
C LYS A 7 12.81 9.79 15.40
N LYS A 8 12.84 10.33 14.18
CA LYS A 8 12.67 11.78 13.90
C LYS A 8 11.20 12.21 13.80
N VAL A 9 10.26 11.27 13.67
CA VAL A 9 8.82 11.57 13.53
C VAL A 9 8.20 11.74 14.91
N ASN A 10 7.32 12.73 15.07
CA ASN A 10 6.42 12.85 16.20
C ASN A 10 5.00 12.53 15.74
N PHE A 11 4.44 11.40 16.15
CA PHE A 11 3.10 10.99 15.73
C PHE A 11 1.98 11.86 16.32
N GLU A 12 2.26 12.62 17.39
CA GLU A 12 1.31 13.61 17.93
C GLU A 12 0.95 14.72 16.94
N ASN A 13 1.78 14.94 15.91
CA ASN A 13 1.52 15.95 14.86
C ASN A 13 0.54 15.46 13.79
N TYR A 14 0.04 14.23 13.90
CA TYR A 14 -0.84 13.61 12.93
C TYR A 14 -2.10 13.10 13.64
N ASP A 15 -3.18 12.97 12.88
CA ASP A 15 -4.45 12.38 13.33
C ASP A 15 -4.75 11.04 12.65
N ALA A 16 -4.00 10.73 11.59
CA ALA A 16 -4.10 9.47 10.89
C ALA A 16 -2.78 9.08 10.22
N ILE A 17 -2.65 7.79 9.91
CA ILE A 17 -1.57 7.24 9.09
C ILE A 17 -2.23 6.38 8.01
N ILE A 18 -1.76 6.52 6.77
CA ILE A 18 -2.04 5.57 5.70
C ILE A 18 -0.76 4.81 5.33
N GLY A 19 -0.93 3.57 4.88
CA GLY A 19 0.17 2.74 4.40
C GLY A 19 -0.32 1.68 3.44
N PHE A 20 0.61 1.05 2.74
CA PHE A 20 0.36 0.01 1.77
C PHE A 20 1.25 -1.18 2.10
N MET A 21 0.65 -2.37 2.19
CA MET A 21 1.34 -3.60 2.56
C MET A 21 1.37 -4.54 1.37
N GLN A 22 2.56 -4.96 0.96
CA GLN A 22 2.73 -5.98 -0.05
C GLN A 22 2.80 -7.36 0.64
N VAL A 23 1.87 -8.24 0.32
CA VAL A 23 1.77 -9.59 0.85
C VAL A 23 2.20 -10.58 -0.25
N HIS A 24 3.10 -11.51 0.08
CA HIS A 24 3.65 -12.51 -0.85
C HIS A 24 4.20 -11.93 -2.18
N SER A 25 4.67 -10.68 -2.17
CA SER A 25 5.25 -9.96 -3.31
C SER A 25 4.31 -9.68 -4.50
N ASN A 26 3.01 -9.99 -4.40
CA ASN A 26 2.07 -9.84 -5.51
C ASN A 26 0.69 -9.32 -5.13
N HIS A 27 0.39 -9.20 -3.84
CA HIS A 27 -0.89 -8.71 -3.35
C HIS A 27 -0.73 -7.45 -2.52
N TRP A 28 -1.63 -6.50 -2.66
CA TRP A 28 -1.59 -5.23 -1.93
C TRP A 28 -2.78 -5.12 -1.01
N LYS A 29 -2.51 -4.77 0.25
CA LYS A 29 -3.53 -4.37 1.25
C LYS A 29 -3.32 -2.92 1.66
N PHE A 30 -4.40 -2.23 1.95
CA PHE A 30 -4.41 -0.87 2.46
C PHE A 30 -4.41 -0.88 3.99
N LEU A 31 -3.50 -0.14 4.61
CA LEU A 31 -3.44 0.09 6.05
C LEU A 31 -3.90 1.51 6.35
N TYR A 32 -4.81 1.64 7.31
CA TYR A 32 -5.23 2.93 7.82
C TYR A 32 -5.29 2.92 9.34
N LEU A 33 -4.63 3.89 9.98
CA LEU A 33 -4.79 4.18 11.39
C LEU A 33 -5.53 5.50 11.52
N ASN A 34 -6.66 5.51 12.22
CA ASN A 34 -7.38 6.72 12.58
C ASN A 34 -7.26 6.90 14.10
N ARG A 35 -6.52 7.94 14.52
CA ARG A 35 -6.27 8.24 15.92
C ARG A 35 -7.55 8.63 16.66
N THR A 36 -8.38 9.47 16.03
CA THR A 36 -9.64 9.97 16.59
C THR A 36 -10.59 8.82 16.92
N LEU A 37 -10.72 7.87 16.00
CA LEU A 37 -11.53 6.67 16.19
C LEU A 37 -10.82 5.59 17.02
N GLN A 38 -9.53 5.75 17.28
CA GLN A 38 -8.66 4.76 17.92
C GLN A 38 -8.74 3.39 17.23
N LYS A 39 -8.78 3.38 15.89
CA LYS A 39 -8.97 2.18 15.08
C LYS A 39 -7.83 1.97 14.09
N ALA A 40 -7.45 0.72 13.92
CA ALA A 40 -6.60 0.27 12.82
C ALA A 40 -7.46 -0.57 11.85
N PHE A 41 -7.30 -0.29 10.56
CA PHE A 41 -8.00 -0.93 9.47
C PHE A 41 -6.95 -1.52 8.52
N VAL A 42 -7.10 -2.79 8.19
CA VAL A 42 -6.40 -3.47 7.11
C VAL A 42 -7.47 -3.88 6.12
N VAL A 43 -7.48 -3.22 4.97
CA VAL A 43 -8.44 -3.45 3.90
C VAL A 43 -7.77 -4.23 2.78
N ASP A 44 -8.31 -5.39 2.48
CA ASP A 44 -7.89 -6.30 1.44
C ASP A 44 -8.89 -6.18 0.27
N PRO A 45 -8.46 -5.77 -0.93
CA PRO A 45 -9.30 -5.78 -2.12
C PRO A 45 -10.04 -7.12 -2.37
N GLN A 46 -9.52 -8.25 -1.91
CA GLN A 46 -10.13 -9.57 -2.03
C GLN A 46 -11.09 -9.93 -0.86
N GLY A 47 -11.18 -9.10 0.18
CA GLY A 47 -12.05 -9.29 1.35
C GLY A 47 -11.59 -10.39 2.31
N ASN A 48 -10.32 -10.82 2.24
CA ASN A 48 -9.83 -11.95 3.03
C ASN A 48 -9.30 -11.51 4.40
N ASP A 49 -9.86 -12.08 5.47
CA ASP A 49 -9.38 -11.99 6.85
C ASP A 49 -9.20 -10.55 7.40
N GLU A 50 -9.90 -9.56 6.85
CA GLU A 50 -9.66 -8.14 7.15
C GLU A 50 -9.82 -7.78 8.63
N GLU A 51 -10.86 -8.30 9.30
CA GLU A 51 -11.08 -8.04 10.72
C GLU A 51 -9.93 -8.61 11.57
N LYS A 52 -9.47 -9.80 11.22
CA LYS A 52 -8.35 -10.48 11.90
C LYS A 52 -7.03 -9.75 11.66
N ASP A 53 -6.78 -9.33 10.42
CA ASP A 53 -5.59 -8.57 10.06
C ASP A 53 -5.60 -7.18 10.73
N SER A 54 -6.76 -6.54 10.80
CA SER A 54 -6.97 -5.27 11.51
C SER A 54 -6.74 -5.41 13.02
N ALA A 55 -7.21 -6.50 13.62
CA ALA A 55 -6.95 -6.82 15.03
C ALA A 55 -5.46 -7.05 15.30
N LEU A 56 -4.78 -7.76 14.39
CA LEU A 56 -3.34 -7.97 14.47
C LEU A 56 -2.59 -6.65 14.31
N ALA A 57 -2.96 -5.80 13.35
CA ALA A 57 -2.38 -4.48 13.16
C ALA A 57 -2.53 -3.61 14.41
N ALA A 58 -3.74 -3.52 14.98
CA ALA A 58 -3.98 -2.80 16.23
C ALA A 58 -3.05 -3.28 17.35
N LYS A 59 -2.88 -4.60 17.52
CA LYS A 59 -1.95 -5.19 18.50
C LYS A 59 -0.50 -4.80 18.21
N ARG A 60 -0.06 -4.87 16.95
CA ARG A 60 1.31 -4.54 16.55
C ARG A 60 1.62 -3.06 16.75
N PHE A 61 0.68 -2.16 16.44
CA PHE A 61 0.87 -0.73 16.66
C PHE A 61 0.91 -0.36 18.15
N ARG A 62 0.09 -1.00 19.01
CA ARG A 62 0.25 -0.86 20.48
C ARG A 62 1.67 -1.23 20.94
N GLN A 63 2.22 -2.32 20.43
CA GLN A 63 3.59 -2.76 20.76
C GLN A 63 4.64 -1.80 20.20
N TYR A 64 4.44 -1.30 18.98
CA TYR A 64 5.35 -0.37 18.32
C TYR A 64 5.47 0.96 19.09
N PHE A 65 4.35 1.56 19.51
CA PHE A 65 4.38 2.82 20.28
C PHE A 65 5.00 2.62 21.67
N LYS A 66 4.73 1.49 22.34
CA LYS A 66 5.44 1.13 23.59
C LYS A 66 6.94 0.98 23.39
N MET A 67 7.37 0.34 22.30
CA MET A 67 8.79 0.24 21.97
C MET A 67 9.41 1.62 21.76
N ARG A 68 8.74 2.52 21.02
CA ARG A 68 9.20 3.90 20.84
C ARG A 68 9.33 4.66 22.16
N GLN A 69 8.42 4.45 23.10
CA GLN A 69 8.53 5.00 24.45
C GLN A 69 9.81 4.54 25.15
N ILE A 70 10.06 3.23 25.17
CA ILE A 70 11.22 2.65 25.86
C ILE A 70 12.54 3.06 25.19
N VAL A 71 12.61 2.98 23.86
CA VAL A 71 13.88 3.13 23.11
C VAL A 71 14.18 4.59 22.76
N HIS A 72 13.17 5.44 22.60
CA HIS A 72 13.34 6.82 22.14
C HIS A 72 12.77 7.87 23.09
N ASN A 73 12.22 7.47 24.25
CA ASN A 73 11.52 8.35 25.17
C ASN A 73 10.40 9.16 24.48
N LYS A 74 9.75 8.54 23.48
CA LYS A 74 8.65 9.13 22.72
C LYS A 74 7.33 8.57 23.24
N THR A 75 6.50 9.43 23.82
CA THR A 75 5.18 9.06 24.38
C THR A 75 4.04 9.20 23.38
N ASP A 76 4.37 9.38 22.09
CA ASP A 76 3.39 9.61 21.04
C ASP A 76 2.51 8.37 20.83
N TRP A 77 1.20 8.58 20.96
CA TRP A 77 0.15 7.56 20.79
C TRP A 77 0.26 6.30 21.67
N VAL A 78 1.07 6.32 22.73
CA VAL A 78 1.23 5.18 23.66
C VAL A 78 -0.09 4.84 24.36
N ASP A 79 -0.85 5.85 24.73
CA ASP A 79 -2.11 5.72 25.47
C ASP A 79 -3.34 5.55 24.56
N VAL A 80 -3.14 5.55 23.23
CA VAL A 80 -4.23 5.31 22.29
C VAL A 80 -4.66 3.85 22.37
N LYS A 81 -5.94 3.61 22.68
CA LYS A 81 -6.51 2.27 22.78
C LYS A 81 -6.87 1.74 21.40
N TRP A 82 -5.86 1.45 20.58
CA TRP A 82 -6.07 0.91 19.24
C TRP A 82 -6.99 -0.32 19.28
N THR A 83 -8.07 -0.26 18.52
CA THR A 83 -9.04 -1.34 18.32
C THR A 83 -9.14 -1.71 16.85
N THR A 84 -9.85 -2.80 16.57
CA THR A 84 -10.14 -3.26 15.21
C THR A 84 -11.13 -2.33 14.51
N GLY A 85 -10.84 -1.97 13.27
CA GLY A 85 -11.77 -1.36 12.35
C GLY A 85 -12.08 -2.28 11.17
N VAL A 86 -13.24 -2.08 10.55
CA VAL A 86 -13.65 -2.70 9.29
C VAL A 86 -14.19 -1.59 8.39
N LEU A 87 -13.83 -1.61 7.11
CA LEU A 87 -14.36 -0.72 6.09
C LEU A 87 -15.14 -1.56 5.08
N THR A 88 -16.40 -1.21 4.86
CA THR A 88 -17.21 -1.89 3.85
C THR A 88 -16.73 -1.48 2.47
N HIS A 89 -16.50 -2.44 1.59
CA HIS A 89 -16.16 -2.18 0.19
C HIS A 89 -16.57 -3.34 -0.72
N ASN A 90 -16.60 -3.09 -2.02
CA ASN A 90 -16.81 -4.16 -2.99
C ASN A 90 -15.52 -4.96 -3.24
N ILE A 91 -15.68 -6.26 -3.50
CA ILE A 91 -14.56 -7.20 -3.69
C ILE A 91 -14.03 -7.13 -5.13
N GLN A 92 -12.70 -7.12 -5.26
CA GLN A 92 -11.99 -7.26 -6.52
C GLN A 92 -12.23 -8.63 -7.15
N LYS A 93 -12.55 -8.64 -8.44
CA LYS A 93 -12.89 -9.87 -9.18
C LYS A 93 -11.74 -10.48 -9.98
N ASP A 94 -10.65 -9.74 -10.18
CA ASP A 94 -9.44 -10.20 -10.89
C ASP A 94 -8.26 -10.41 -9.92
N GLY A 95 -7.13 -10.91 -10.43
CA GLY A 95 -5.92 -11.16 -9.62
C GLY A 95 -4.84 -10.07 -9.68
N TYR A 96 -5.05 -8.95 -10.37
CA TYR A 96 -3.98 -8.00 -10.73
C TYR A 96 -4.33 -6.52 -10.56
N SER A 97 -5.55 -6.21 -10.12
CA SER A 97 -6.02 -4.85 -9.88
C SER A 97 -5.93 -4.40 -8.42
N CYS A 98 -5.36 -5.20 -7.53
CA CYS A 98 -5.24 -4.89 -6.09
C CYS A 98 -4.53 -3.55 -5.85
N GLY A 99 -3.54 -3.20 -6.67
CA GLY A 99 -2.89 -1.88 -6.64
C GLY A 99 -3.83 -0.71 -6.91
N ILE A 100 -4.74 -0.81 -7.90
CA ILE A 100 -5.75 0.23 -8.14
C ILE A 100 -6.69 0.31 -6.94
N TYR A 101 -7.13 -0.85 -6.45
CA TYR A 101 -8.11 -0.91 -5.38
C TYR A 101 -7.58 -0.23 -4.12
N VAL A 102 -6.35 -0.55 -3.68
CA VAL A 102 -5.77 0.10 -2.49
C VAL A 102 -5.56 1.60 -2.67
N MET A 103 -5.25 2.06 -3.89
CA MET A 103 -5.14 3.50 -4.18
C MET A 103 -6.49 4.21 -4.05
N GLN A 104 -7.56 3.62 -4.59
CA GLN A 104 -8.90 4.19 -4.47
C GLN A 104 -9.43 4.12 -3.03
N MET A 105 -9.17 3.02 -2.31
CA MET A 105 -9.49 2.93 -0.88
C MET A 105 -8.81 4.04 -0.07
N ALA A 106 -7.53 4.31 -0.36
CA ALA A 106 -6.79 5.39 0.27
C ALA A 106 -7.40 6.77 -0.07
N LYS A 107 -7.73 7.01 -1.35
CA LYS A 107 -8.37 8.25 -1.80
C LYS A 107 -9.67 8.50 -1.04
N GLU A 108 -10.61 7.56 -1.07
CA GLU A 108 -11.92 7.67 -0.40
C GLU A 108 -11.77 7.85 1.11
N THR A 109 -10.81 7.16 1.73
CA THR A 109 -10.53 7.29 3.18
C THR A 109 -9.97 8.66 3.53
N VAL A 110 -9.10 9.24 2.69
CA VAL A 110 -8.53 10.57 2.90
C VAL A 110 -9.59 11.64 2.68
N GLU A 111 -10.43 11.51 1.66
CA GLU A 111 -11.52 12.45 1.36
C GLU A 111 -12.60 12.45 2.44
N ALA A 112 -12.85 11.31 3.11
CA ALA A 112 -13.81 11.19 4.20
C ALA A 112 -13.26 11.65 5.58
N PHE A 113 -11.96 11.94 5.69
CA PHE A 113 -11.32 12.29 6.96
C PHE A 113 -11.95 13.57 7.58
N PRO A 114 -12.24 13.64 8.90
CA PRO A 114 -11.81 12.74 9.97
C PRO A 114 -12.68 11.50 10.20
N MET A 115 -13.78 11.37 9.45
CA MET A 115 -14.66 10.21 9.48
C MET A 115 -14.07 9.07 8.64
N ILE A 116 -14.85 8.01 8.48
CA ILE A 116 -14.57 6.94 7.53
C ILE A 116 -15.71 6.90 6.51
N PRO A 117 -15.44 6.48 5.25
CA PRO A 117 -16.50 6.25 4.29
C PRO A 117 -17.43 5.15 4.82
N SER A 118 -18.73 5.28 4.57
CA SER A 118 -19.71 4.24 4.93
C SER A 118 -19.53 2.98 4.09
N GLU A 119 -19.16 3.16 2.83
CA GLU A 119 -18.86 2.11 1.87
C GLU A 119 -17.92 2.68 0.79
N ILE A 120 -16.97 1.86 0.33
CA ILE A 120 -16.05 2.19 -0.76
C ILE A 120 -16.43 1.37 -1.99
N ILE A 121 -16.82 2.03 -3.08
CA ILE A 121 -17.21 1.37 -4.33
C ILE A 121 -16.22 1.68 -5.44
N ILE A 122 -15.49 0.65 -5.86
CA ILE A 122 -14.46 0.74 -6.90
C ILE A 122 -14.96 0.02 -8.15
N PRO A 123 -14.85 0.60 -9.35
CA PRO A 123 -15.25 -0.08 -10.58
C PRO A 123 -14.59 -1.46 -10.73
N SER A 124 -15.38 -2.50 -11.02
CA SER A 124 -14.85 -3.86 -11.25
C SER A 124 -14.72 -4.23 -12.73
N ASN A 125 -15.14 -3.33 -13.63
CA ASN A 125 -15.04 -3.53 -15.07
C ASN A 125 -13.61 -3.25 -15.56
N LYS A 126 -13.05 -4.14 -16.38
CA LYS A 126 -11.68 -4.03 -16.92
C LYS A 126 -11.41 -2.71 -17.66
N HIS A 127 -12.36 -2.21 -18.45
CA HIS A 127 -12.22 -0.94 -19.16
C HIS A 127 -12.14 0.22 -18.15
N LEU A 128 -13.05 0.28 -17.19
CA LEU A 128 -13.03 1.34 -16.16
C LEU A 128 -11.77 1.28 -15.30
N LEU A 129 -11.30 0.09 -14.94
CA LEU A 129 -10.02 -0.08 -14.24
C LEU A 129 -8.82 0.37 -15.09
N SER A 130 -8.85 0.15 -16.40
CA SER A 130 -7.82 0.67 -17.32
C SER A 130 -7.84 2.20 -17.37
N GLU A 131 -9.01 2.82 -17.44
CA GLU A 131 -9.14 4.28 -17.40
C GLU A 131 -8.66 4.85 -16.06
N LEU A 132 -8.97 4.22 -14.93
CA LEU A 132 -8.43 4.61 -13.63
C LEU A 132 -6.89 4.52 -13.59
N ARG A 133 -6.29 3.48 -14.17
CA ARG A 133 -4.80 3.40 -14.28
C ARG A 133 -4.24 4.58 -15.06
N LYS A 134 -4.87 4.94 -16.19
CA LYS A 134 -4.45 6.06 -17.02
C LYS A 134 -4.59 7.38 -16.26
N GLU A 135 -5.72 7.61 -15.62
CA GLU A 135 -5.97 8.81 -14.81
C GLU A 135 -4.90 8.97 -13.73
N MET A 136 -4.64 7.90 -12.95
CA MET A 136 -3.60 7.93 -11.91
C MET A 136 -2.21 8.21 -12.50
N ALA A 137 -1.87 7.61 -13.65
CA ALA A 137 -0.60 7.87 -14.32
C ALA A 137 -0.48 9.32 -14.79
N VAL A 138 -1.54 9.89 -15.39
CA VAL A 138 -1.58 11.30 -15.81
C VAL A 138 -1.42 12.22 -14.61
N THR A 139 -2.16 12.01 -13.52
CA THR A 139 -2.05 12.81 -12.30
C THR A 139 -0.63 12.81 -11.73
N ILE A 140 0.05 11.66 -11.74
CA ILE A 140 1.46 11.57 -11.30
C ILE A 140 2.37 12.38 -12.24
N LEU A 141 2.19 12.25 -13.55
CA LEU A 141 3.00 12.95 -14.54
C LEU A 141 2.83 14.47 -14.45
N GLU A 142 1.60 14.96 -14.36
CA GLU A 142 1.28 16.38 -14.21
C GLU A 142 1.86 16.97 -12.93
N SER A 143 1.79 16.21 -11.83
CA SER A 143 2.38 16.61 -10.55
C SER A 143 3.91 16.62 -10.57
N SER A 144 4.53 15.81 -11.43
CA SER A 144 5.99 15.72 -11.56
C SER A 144 6.60 16.78 -12.49
N GLY A 145 5.78 17.45 -13.33
CA GLY A 145 6.23 18.30 -14.42
C GLY A 145 6.25 19.81 -14.16
N SER A 146 6.06 20.28 -12.91
CA SER A 146 5.84 21.70 -12.62
C SER A 146 6.82 22.29 -11.58
N GLU A 147 8.12 22.06 -11.74
CA GLU A 147 9.18 22.86 -11.10
C GLU A 147 10.09 23.57 -12.13
N SER A 148 9.53 24.05 -13.25
CA SER A 148 10.20 25.13 -13.98
C SER A 148 9.84 26.45 -13.32
N HIS A 149 10.75 26.95 -12.48
CA HIS A 149 10.86 28.32 -11.96
C HIS A 149 9.74 29.29 -12.41
N LEU A 150 8.80 29.57 -11.52
CA LEU A 150 8.07 30.85 -11.51
C LEU A 150 9.03 31.96 -11.07
N GLU A 151 9.98 32.28 -11.93
CA GLU A 151 10.58 33.61 -11.98
C GLU A 151 10.68 34.04 -13.45
N LYS A 152 10.00 35.15 -13.74
CA LYS A 152 10.04 35.98 -14.95
C LYS A 152 9.09 35.60 -16.08
N GLY A 153 8.03 36.40 -16.15
CA GLY A 153 7.73 37.12 -17.39
C GLY A 153 6.57 36.58 -18.20
N ASN A 154 5.40 37.17 -17.94
CA ASN A 154 4.35 37.48 -18.91
C ASN A 154 4.67 37.10 -20.37
N LEU A 155 4.17 35.96 -20.85
CA LEU A 155 4.01 35.69 -22.29
C LEU A 155 2.84 34.72 -22.48
N HIS A 156 1.77 35.30 -23.00
CA HIS A 156 0.62 34.67 -23.63
C HIS A 156 1.07 33.64 -24.67
N LEU A 157 0.66 32.36 -24.54
CA LEU A 157 0.62 31.43 -25.67
C LEU A 157 -0.43 30.33 -25.47
N SER A 158 -1.42 30.46 -26.35
CA SER A 158 -2.50 29.58 -26.80
C SER A 158 -2.37 28.07 -26.60
N SER A 159 -3.48 27.48 -26.14
CA SER A 159 -3.80 26.06 -26.28
C SER A 159 -3.86 25.64 -27.74
N GLN A 160 -3.04 24.67 -28.16
CA GLN A 160 -3.42 23.64 -29.15
C GLN A 160 -2.57 22.39 -28.88
N ALA A 161 -3.22 21.30 -28.47
CA ALA A 161 -2.68 19.96 -28.65
C ALA A 161 -3.66 19.25 -29.59
N GLU A 162 -3.22 19.12 -30.83
CA GLU A 162 -3.97 18.53 -31.93
C GLU A 162 -4.25 17.05 -31.69
N VAL A 163 -5.51 16.68 -31.89
CA VAL A 163 -6.02 15.33 -31.94
C VAL A 163 -5.63 14.74 -33.30
N ASN A 164 -4.58 13.93 -33.36
CA ASN A 164 -4.29 13.11 -34.54
C ASN A 164 -5.12 11.83 -34.52
N GLN A 165 -6.35 11.91 -35.04
CA GLN A 165 -7.10 10.76 -35.54
C GLN A 165 -6.53 10.37 -36.92
N GLY A 166 -5.91 9.20 -36.99
CA GLY A 166 -5.43 8.61 -38.24
C GLY A 166 -6.57 8.03 -39.07
N LEU A 167 -6.79 8.64 -40.23
CA LEU A 167 -7.76 8.28 -41.26
C LEU A 167 -7.31 7.03 -42.02
N ILE A 168 -8.22 6.05 -42.16
CA ILE A 168 -8.06 4.87 -43.02
C ILE A 168 -8.26 5.31 -44.48
N THR A 169 -7.35 4.93 -45.38
CA THR A 169 -7.65 4.84 -46.82
C THR A 169 -7.14 3.54 -47.41
N ALA A 170 -7.88 3.10 -48.43
CA ALA A 170 -7.81 1.80 -49.06
C ALA A 170 -6.64 1.73 -50.03
N GLU A 171 -5.63 0.92 -49.70
CA GLU A 171 -4.81 0.13 -50.64
C GLU A 171 -3.88 -0.75 -49.79
N GLY A 172 -4.06 -2.07 -49.88
CA GLY A 172 -3.37 -3.03 -49.03
C GLY A 172 -2.00 -3.42 -49.58
N HIS A 173 -0.97 -3.33 -48.74
CA HIS A 173 0.16 -4.26 -48.72
C HIS A 173 0.97 -4.09 -47.44
N LEU A 174 1.16 -5.18 -46.69
CA LEU A 174 2.06 -5.27 -45.53
C LEU A 174 3.16 -6.25 -45.94
N GLU A 175 4.37 -5.74 -46.19
CA GLU A 175 5.57 -6.56 -46.37
C GLU A 175 6.39 -6.53 -45.06
N ASP A 176 6.91 -7.72 -44.73
CA ASP A 176 7.70 -8.08 -43.56
C ASP A 176 9.00 -7.28 -43.43
N LEU A 177 9.31 -6.87 -42.19
CA LEU A 177 10.69 -6.79 -41.72
C LEU A 177 10.78 -7.37 -40.30
N LEU A 178 11.14 -8.65 -40.26
CA LEU A 178 11.73 -9.31 -39.10
C LEU A 178 13.12 -8.70 -38.82
N ALA A 179 13.34 -8.26 -37.57
CA ALA A 179 14.66 -8.23 -36.97
C ALA A 179 14.54 -8.33 -35.43
N THR A 180 14.60 -9.56 -34.93
CA THR A 180 14.85 -9.89 -33.52
C THR A 180 16.27 -9.50 -33.13
N PRO A 181 16.49 -9.06 -31.88
CA PRO A 181 17.76 -9.36 -31.20
C PRO A 181 17.52 -10.33 -30.05
N GLN A 182 18.10 -11.53 -30.18
CA GLN A 182 18.40 -12.39 -29.05
C GLN A 182 19.38 -11.68 -28.11
N ARG A 183 19.15 -11.76 -26.79
CA ARG A 183 20.20 -11.51 -25.80
C ARG A 183 20.39 -12.76 -24.96
N GLN A 184 21.60 -13.29 -25.05
CA GLN A 184 22.12 -14.47 -24.37
C GLN A 184 22.19 -14.25 -22.85
N VAL A 185 21.89 -15.31 -22.11
CA VAL A 185 22.11 -15.45 -20.66
C VAL A 185 23.49 -16.09 -20.48
N PRO A 186 24.38 -15.60 -19.61
CA PRO A 186 25.54 -16.35 -19.16
C PRO A 186 25.19 -17.17 -17.89
N ASP A 187 25.46 -18.47 -17.97
CA ASP A 187 25.50 -19.42 -16.85
C ASP A 187 26.78 -19.25 -15.99
N GLY A 188 26.66 -19.54 -14.70
CA GLY A 188 27.74 -19.63 -13.69
C GLY A 188 27.47 -18.70 -12.51
N ASP A 189 27.44 -19.10 -11.23
CA ASP A 189 27.94 -20.28 -10.53
C ASP A 189 27.02 -20.58 -9.34
N LEU A 190 26.65 -21.85 -9.18
CA LEU A 190 25.98 -22.40 -8.01
C LEU A 190 27.04 -22.79 -6.97
N SER A 191 27.37 -21.89 -6.05
CA SER A 191 28.07 -22.25 -4.81
C SER A 191 27.07 -22.37 -3.66
N VAL A 192 26.93 -23.61 -3.20
CA VAL A 192 26.18 -24.11 -2.05
C VAL A 192 26.55 -23.36 -0.77
N GLY A 193 25.55 -22.82 -0.07
CA GLY A 193 25.67 -22.22 1.25
C GLY A 193 24.45 -22.55 2.11
N THR A 194 24.64 -23.53 2.98
CA THR A 194 23.91 -24.00 4.17
C THR A 194 22.59 -23.28 4.59
N PRO A 195 21.51 -24.02 4.89
CA PRO A 195 20.30 -23.46 5.48
C PRO A 195 20.50 -23.13 6.96
N CYS A 196 20.33 -21.86 7.34
CA CYS A 196 20.20 -21.45 8.74
C CYS A 196 18.84 -21.89 9.29
N HIS A 197 18.88 -22.90 10.15
CA HIS A 197 17.83 -23.30 11.09
C HIS A 197 17.44 -22.12 12.01
N PRO A 198 16.14 -21.93 12.31
CA PRO A 198 15.72 -21.19 13.49
C PRO A 198 15.35 -22.17 14.61
N GLU A 199 16.32 -22.50 15.46
CA GLU A 199 16.05 -22.94 16.84
C GLU A 199 16.22 -21.76 17.80
N TYR A 200 15.50 -21.83 18.93
CA TYR A 200 15.43 -20.92 20.07
C TYR A 200 14.36 -19.82 20.05
N LEU A 201 13.15 -20.22 20.48
CA LEU A 201 12.50 -19.67 21.67
C LEU A 201 11.53 -20.75 22.21
N GLN A 202 12.07 -21.76 22.89
CA GLN A 202 11.26 -22.59 23.79
C GLN A 202 10.94 -21.75 25.03
N LEU A 203 9.68 -21.34 25.16
CA LEU A 203 9.13 -20.92 26.44
C LEU A 203 9.05 -22.16 27.33
N GLN A 204 9.84 -22.18 28.41
CA GLN A 204 9.64 -23.11 29.50
C GLN A 204 8.22 -22.90 30.06
N VAL A 205 7.37 -23.91 29.90
CA VAL A 205 6.12 -24.03 30.64
C VAL A 205 6.51 -24.52 32.01
N ASP A 206 6.42 -23.63 33.00
CA ASP A 206 6.59 -23.95 34.41
C ASP A 206 5.38 -24.80 34.84
N ASN A 207 5.59 -26.13 34.94
CA ASN A 207 4.61 -27.06 35.47
C ASN A 207 4.66 -26.97 37.01
N GLY A 208 3.78 -26.14 37.57
CA GLY A 208 3.52 -26.17 39.01
C GLY A 208 3.08 -27.55 39.49
N PRO A 209 3.38 -27.94 40.75
CA PRO A 209 3.08 -29.27 41.25
C PRO A 209 1.56 -29.52 41.38
N PRO A 210 1.08 -30.75 41.14
CA PRO A 210 -0.33 -31.09 41.25
C PRO A 210 -0.81 -31.05 42.72
N PRO A 211 -2.10 -30.76 42.95
CA PRO A 211 -2.67 -30.70 44.30
C PRO A 211 -2.72 -32.09 44.95
N LEU A 212 -2.43 -32.11 46.26
CA LEU A 212 -2.63 -33.26 47.14
C LEU A 212 -4.12 -33.57 47.25
N ALA A 213 -4.49 -34.83 47.04
CA ALA A 213 -5.83 -35.33 47.32
C ALA A 213 -5.97 -35.59 48.82
N ASP A 214 -7.05 -35.05 49.41
CA ASP A 214 -7.59 -35.49 50.70
C ASP A 214 -8.45 -36.76 50.53
#